data_AF-A0A947NWX6-F1
#
_entry.id   AF-A0A947NWX6-F1
#
_cell.length_a   1.000
_cell.length_b   1.000
_cell.length_c   1.000
_cell.angle_alpha   90.00
_cell.angle_beta   90.00
_cell.angle_gamma   90.00
#
_symmetry.space_group_name_H-M   'P 1'
#
loop_
_entity.id
_entity.type
_entity.pdbx_description
1 polymer ?
#
loop_
_entity_poly.entity_id
_entity_poly.type
_entity_poly.pdbx_seq_one_letter_code
_entity_poly.pdbx_strand_id
1 'polypeptide(L)'
;HHAVEAYKIGDLLRENDVCSAIWADWYGFKMEAYDGILENAALLNQAGACVVIHSDDANGIQRLNQEAAKAQAAGRRMGMDISDGDVIGWITLNAAKAMGIADQTGSLEAGKMADVVLWNGDPLSVYSRPEKVWIDGALMFDALDPKRRPVSDFELGQPGEGDVK
;
A
#
# COMPACT_ATOMS: atom_id res chain seq x y z
N HIS A 1 10.81 1.14 -12.66
CA HIS A 1 10.80 0.06 -11.65
C HIS A 1 11.64 0.52 -10.47
N HIS A 2 11.12 0.37 -9.24
CA HIS A 2 11.53 0.96 -7.95
C HIS A 2 11.59 2.49 -7.86
N ALA A 3 11.95 3.19 -8.95
CA ALA A 3 11.88 4.66 -9.05
C ALA A 3 12.46 5.38 -7.81
N VAL A 4 13.59 4.87 -7.31
CA VAL A 4 14.23 5.26 -6.04
C VAL A 4 14.64 6.73 -5.98
N GLU A 5 14.77 7.39 -7.14
CA GLU A 5 15.10 8.81 -7.28
C GLU A 5 14.03 9.61 -8.05
N ALA A 6 12.80 9.11 -8.15
CA ALA A 6 11.74 9.75 -8.93
C ALA A 6 11.37 11.17 -8.43
N TYR A 7 11.61 11.47 -7.15
CA TYR A 7 11.52 12.83 -6.61
C TYR A 7 12.29 13.88 -7.41
N LYS A 8 13.35 13.49 -8.14
CA LYS A 8 14.15 14.39 -8.99
C LYS A 8 13.42 14.82 -10.27
N ILE A 9 12.35 14.12 -10.68
CA ILE A 9 11.64 14.30 -11.97
C ILE A 9 10.11 14.23 -11.82
N GLY A 10 9.58 14.60 -10.66
CA GLY A 10 8.13 14.52 -10.38
C GLY A 10 7.26 15.35 -11.35
N ASP A 11 7.77 16.48 -11.81
CA ASP A 11 7.15 17.34 -12.83
C ASP A 11 6.95 16.60 -14.16
N LEU A 12 8.00 15.93 -14.66
CA LEU A 12 7.95 15.15 -15.90
C LEU A 12 7.00 13.96 -15.78
N LEU A 13 6.99 13.29 -14.62
CA LEU A 13 6.10 12.15 -14.36
C LEU A 13 4.63 12.58 -14.37
N ARG A 14 4.32 13.71 -13.73
CA ARG A 14 2.98 14.32 -13.78
C ARG A 14 2.59 14.69 -15.21
N GLU A 15 3.47 15.39 -15.94
CA GLU A 15 3.17 15.88 -17.30
C GLU A 15 2.86 14.78 -18.30
N ASN A 16 3.42 13.59 -18.09
CA ASN A 16 3.25 12.44 -18.97
C ASN A 16 2.25 11.40 -18.43
N ASP A 17 1.55 11.70 -17.33
CA ASP A 17 0.60 10.80 -16.66
C ASP A 17 1.22 9.41 -16.32
N VAL A 18 2.46 9.43 -15.82
CA VAL A 18 3.22 8.21 -15.48
C VAL A 18 3.21 8.00 -13.97
N CYS A 19 2.64 6.87 -13.54
CA CYS A 19 2.71 6.43 -12.15
C CYS A 19 4.08 5.88 -11.78
N SER A 20 4.59 6.31 -10.63
CA SER A 20 5.85 5.83 -10.06
C SER A 20 5.59 4.78 -8.98
N ALA A 21 5.88 3.52 -9.30
CA ALA A 21 5.96 2.44 -8.33
C ALA A 21 7.29 2.50 -7.57
N ILE A 22 7.22 2.86 -6.29
CA ILE A 22 8.35 3.08 -5.39
C ILE A 22 8.26 2.26 -4.10
N TRP A 23 9.41 2.05 -3.46
CA TRP A 23 9.48 1.61 -2.06
C TRP A 23 9.28 2.77 -1.09
N ALA A 24 8.82 2.46 0.13
CA ALA A 24 8.69 3.46 1.18
C ALA A 24 10.04 3.92 1.76
N ASP A 25 10.98 2.99 1.95
CA ASP A 25 12.23 3.27 2.68
C ASP A 25 13.43 2.38 2.29
N TRP A 26 13.35 1.59 1.20
CA TRP A 26 14.44 0.70 0.82
C TRP A 26 15.42 1.34 -0.17
N TYR A 27 16.62 1.71 0.31
CA TYR A 27 17.67 2.35 -0.48
C TYR A 27 19.09 2.05 0.07
N GLY A 28 20.14 2.53 -0.60
CA GLY A 28 21.54 2.44 -0.14
C GLY A 28 22.24 1.10 -0.36
N PHE A 29 21.57 0.12 -0.97
CA PHE A 29 22.09 -1.25 -1.16
C PHE A 29 22.80 -1.48 -2.52
N LYS A 30 22.67 -0.53 -3.46
CA LYS A 30 23.34 -0.51 -4.77
C LYS A 30 23.65 0.94 -5.15
N MET A 31 24.60 1.14 -6.07
CA MET A 31 24.94 2.47 -6.59
C MET A 31 23.72 3.20 -7.18
N GLU A 32 22.84 2.50 -7.89
CA GLU A 32 21.60 3.06 -8.46
C GLU A 32 20.53 3.43 -7.42
N ALA A 33 20.68 2.99 -6.17
CA ALA A 33 19.77 3.26 -5.07
C ALA A 33 20.43 4.13 -3.98
N TYR A 34 21.59 4.72 -4.27
CA TYR A 34 22.40 5.40 -3.26
C TYR A 34 21.80 6.75 -2.85
N ASP A 35 21.28 7.53 -3.81
CA ASP A 35 20.61 8.82 -3.51
C ASP A 35 19.12 8.64 -3.18
N GLY A 36 18.67 7.43 -2.84
CA GLY A 36 17.31 7.22 -2.36
C GLY A 36 17.05 7.99 -1.07
N ILE A 37 15.84 8.52 -0.91
CA ILE A 37 15.39 9.25 0.28
C ILE A 37 14.03 8.73 0.73
N LEU A 38 13.74 8.86 2.02
CA LEU A 38 12.49 8.41 2.62
C LEU A 38 11.29 9.24 2.13
N GLU A 39 11.54 10.48 1.70
CA GLU A 39 10.52 11.45 1.32
C GLU A 39 10.16 11.41 -0.18
N ASN A 40 10.65 10.41 -0.92
CA ASN A 40 10.39 10.25 -2.34
C ASN A 40 8.89 10.30 -2.68
N ALA A 41 8.08 9.51 -1.97
CA ALA A 41 6.62 9.49 -2.12
C ALA A 41 5.99 10.87 -1.86
N ALA A 42 6.43 11.54 -0.79
CA ALA A 42 5.89 12.83 -0.37
C ALA A 42 6.17 13.92 -1.41
N LEU A 43 7.41 13.98 -1.91
CA LEU A 43 7.82 14.95 -2.92
C LEU A 43 7.11 14.73 -4.26
N LEU A 44 6.92 13.46 -4.67
CA LEU A 44 6.11 13.14 -5.84
C LEU A 44 4.65 13.55 -5.67
N ASN A 45 4.06 13.28 -4.50
CA ASN A 45 2.68 13.67 -4.19
C ASN A 45 2.53 15.21 -4.23
N GLN A 46 3.48 15.95 -3.66
CA GLN A 46 3.50 17.42 -3.72
C GLN A 46 3.67 17.95 -5.15
N ALA A 47 4.46 17.27 -5.98
CA ALA A 47 4.57 17.59 -7.40
C ALA A 47 3.29 17.28 -8.19
N GLY A 48 2.28 16.64 -7.58
CA GLY A 48 1.05 16.20 -8.23
C GLY A 48 1.25 14.98 -9.14
N ALA A 49 2.34 14.24 -8.97
CA ALA A 49 2.61 13.01 -9.71
C ALA A 49 1.87 11.82 -9.11
N CYS A 50 1.59 10.79 -9.92
CA CYS A 50 0.97 9.56 -9.45
C CYS A 50 2.00 8.70 -8.67
N VAL A 51 1.71 8.47 -7.39
CA VAL A 51 2.55 7.67 -6.48
C VAL A 51 1.93 6.30 -6.24
N VAL A 52 2.72 5.24 -6.36
CA VAL A 52 2.34 3.87 -6.00
C VAL A 52 3.37 3.31 -5.03
N ILE A 53 2.94 2.89 -3.84
CA ILE A 53 3.82 2.16 -2.90
C ILE A 53 3.70 0.66 -3.18
N HIS A 54 4.85 0.00 -3.41
CA HIS A 54 4.92 -1.46 -3.53
C HIS A 54 5.99 -2.04 -2.60
N SER A 55 5.92 -3.35 -2.34
CA SER A 55 6.92 -4.06 -1.53
C SER A 55 8.04 -4.67 -2.37
N ASP A 56 7.74 -5.15 -3.59
CA ASP A 56 8.61 -6.09 -4.32
C ASP A 56 8.92 -7.37 -3.53
N ASP A 57 8.05 -7.71 -2.57
CA ASP A 57 8.20 -8.85 -1.66
C ASP A 57 6.84 -9.44 -1.29
N ALA A 58 6.76 -10.77 -1.32
CA ALA A 58 5.53 -11.53 -1.09
C ALA A 58 5.04 -11.49 0.37
N ASN A 59 5.92 -11.17 1.33
CA ASN A 59 5.53 -11.00 2.73
C ASN A 59 5.19 -9.54 3.03
N GLY A 60 6.02 -8.60 2.57
CA GLY A 60 5.85 -7.16 2.75
C GLY A 60 4.56 -6.63 2.15
N ILE A 61 4.07 -7.23 1.04
CA ILE A 61 2.82 -6.82 0.40
C ILE A 61 1.62 -6.88 1.34
N GLN A 62 1.63 -7.79 2.32
CA GLN A 62 0.54 -8.00 3.27
C GLN A 62 0.37 -6.84 4.27
N ARG A 63 1.31 -5.89 4.30
CA ARG A 63 1.34 -4.75 5.23
C ARG A 63 1.60 -3.41 4.52
N LEU A 64 1.22 -3.30 3.24
CA LEU A 64 1.45 -2.09 2.44
C LEU A 64 0.86 -0.80 3.05
N ASN A 65 -0.22 -0.92 3.83
CA ASN A 65 -0.76 0.21 4.60
C ASN A 65 0.27 0.80 5.59
N GLN A 66 1.10 -0.04 6.20
CA GLN A 66 2.18 0.40 7.07
C GLN A 66 3.33 1.02 6.26
N GLU A 67 3.66 0.46 5.09
CA GLU A 67 4.64 1.04 4.17
C GLU A 67 4.22 2.45 3.71
N ALA A 68 2.96 2.62 3.32
CA ALA A 68 2.39 3.92 2.94
C ALA A 68 2.42 4.91 4.11
N ALA A 69 2.07 4.46 5.34
CA ALA A 69 2.16 5.28 6.54
C ALA A 69 3.60 5.70 6.89
N LYS A 70 4.60 4.83 6.68
CA LYS A 70 6.03 5.19 6.84
C LYS A 70 6.43 6.31 5.88
N ALA A 71 6.04 6.20 4.61
CA ALA A 71 6.31 7.20 3.59
C ALA A 71 5.61 8.55 3.92
N GLN A 72 4.36 8.49 4.40
CA GLN A 72 3.65 9.67 4.90
C GLN A 72 4.38 10.32 6.08
N ALA A 73 4.83 9.52 7.06
CA ALA A 73 5.57 10.02 8.21
C ALA A 73 6.88 10.71 7.80
N ALA A 74 7.56 10.23 6.75
CA ALA A 74 8.74 10.88 6.19
C ALA A 74 8.41 12.27 5.64
N GLY A 75 7.36 12.38 4.81
CA GLY A 75 6.89 13.69 4.33
C GLY A 75 6.50 14.65 5.46
N ARG A 76 5.79 14.17 6.49
CA ARG A 76 5.42 14.96 7.67
C ARG A 76 6.64 15.49 8.43
N ARG A 77 7.74 14.72 8.52
CA ARG A 77 9.00 15.19 9.13
C ARG A 77 9.65 16.34 8.35
N MET A 78 9.40 16.44 7.04
CA MET A 78 9.80 17.58 6.21
C MET A 78 8.82 18.76 6.28
N GLY A 79 7.78 18.69 7.12
CA GLY A 79 6.76 19.73 7.25
C GLY A 79 5.70 19.71 6.16
N MET A 80 5.55 18.59 5.44
CA MET A 80 4.53 18.43 4.41
C MET A 80 3.24 17.89 5.05
N ASP A 81 2.12 18.53 4.71
CA ASP A 81 0.80 18.01 5.07
C ASP A 81 0.31 17.09 3.94
N ILE A 82 0.07 15.83 4.26
CA ILE A 82 -0.36 14.79 3.33
C ILE A 82 -1.54 14.11 3.97
N SER A 83 -2.70 14.19 3.30
CA SER A 83 -3.94 13.63 3.83
C SER A 83 -3.87 12.10 3.87
N ASP A 84 -4.53 11.49 4.85
CA ASP A 84 -4.59 10.03 4.93
C ASP A 84 -5.30 9.43 3.69
N GLY A 85 -6.22 10.19 3.07
CA GLY A 85 -6.87 9.81 1.81
C GLY A 85 -5.89 9.68 0.63
N ASP A 86 -4.95 10.61 0.50
CA ASP A 86 -3.90 10.52 -0.54
C ASP A 86 -3.04 9.28 -0.34
N VAL A 87 -2.68 8.99 0.92
CA VAL A 87 -1.83 7.84 1.30
C VAL A 87 -2.53 6.52 1.03
N ILE A 88 -3.83 6.41 1.35
CA ILE A 88 -4.62 5.25 0.96
C ILE A 88 -4.67 5.13 -0.58
N GLY A 89 -4.78 6.25 -1.29
CA GLY A 89 -4.69 6.30 -2.75
C GLY A 89 -3.40 5.69 -3.31
N TRP A 90 -2.26 5.86 -2.63
CA TRP A 90 -0.96 5.32 -3.06
C TRP A 90 -0.90 3.78 -3.10
N ILE A 91 -1.78 3.08 -2.36
CA ILE A 91 -1.86 1.62 -2.32
C ILE A 91 -3.17 1.05 -2.88
N THR A 92 -4.04 1.92 -3.40
CA THR A 92 -5.35 1.53 -3.95
C THR A 92 -5.54 2.11 -5.35
N LEU A 93 -6.17 3.27 -5.46
CA LEU A 93 -6.56 3.88 -6.74
C LEU A 93 -5.37 4.11 -7.67
N ASN A 94 -4.22 4.55 -7.16
CA ASN A 94 -3.04 4.80 -8.00
C ASN A 94 -2.46 3.51 -8.57
N ALA A 95 -2.48 2.42 -7.79
CA ALA A 95 -2.06 1.11 -8.28
C ALA A 95 -3.02 0.60 -9.37
N ALA A 96 -4.34 0.77 -9.16
CA ALA A 96 -5.35 0.43 -10.17
C ALA A 96 -5.19 1.25 -11.46
N LYS A 97 -4.90 2.56 -11.35
CA LYS A 97 -4.58 3.43 -12.49
C LYS A 97 -3.35 2.95 -13.24
N ALA A 98 -2.25 2.67 -12.54
CA ALA A 98 -1.01 2.20 -13.14
C ALA A 98 -1.19 0.87 -13.91
N MET A 99 -2.14 0.03 -13.48
CA MET A 99 -2.48 -1.24 -14.15
C MET A 99 -3.58 -1.11 -15.22
N GLY A 100 -4.17 0.07 -15.41
CA GLY A 100 -5.26 0.27 -16.38
C GLY A 100 -6.62 -0.31 -15.95
N ILE A 101 -6.85 -0.49 -14.64
CA ILE A 101 -8.08 -1.09 -14.08
C ILE A 101 -8.79 -0.17 -13.06
N ALA A 102 -8.52 1.13 -13.10
CA ALA A 102 -9.12 2.11 -12.19
C ALA A 102 -10.65 2.21 -12.28
N ASP A 103 -11.23 1.83 -13.42
CA ASP A 103 -12.69 1.76 -13.60
C ASP A 103 -13.30 0.51 -12.95
N GLN A 104 -12.47 -0.47 -12.57
CA GLN A 104 -12.90 -1.74 -11.98
C GLN A 104 -12.68 -1.78 -10.46
N THR A 105 -11.61 -1.19 -9.93
CA THR A 105 -11.27 -1.28 -8.49
C THR A 105 -10.42 -0.10 -8.01
N GLY A 106 -10.03 -0.10 -6.73
CA GLY A 106 -9.14 0.88 -6.12
C GLY A 106 -9.83 2.09 -5.50
N SER A 107 -11.16 2.23 -5.62
CA SER A 107 -11.94 3.22 -4.87
C SER A 107 -13.35 2.72 -4.54
N LEU A 108 -13.97 3.31 -3.52
CA LEU A 108 -15.33 2.98 -3.09
C LEU A 108 -16.35 3.80 -3.88
N GLU A 109 -16.68 3.32 -5.08
CA GLU A 109 -17.63 3.97 -6.00
C GLU A 109 -18.62 2.95 -6.55
N ALA A 110 -19.87 3.36 -6.76
CA ALA A 110 -20.89 2.49 -7.33
C ALA A 110 -20.49 2.02 -8.74
N GLY A 111 -20.62 0.72 -9.00
CA GLY A 111 -20.25 0.09 -10.28
C GLY A 111 -18.87 -0.57 -10.29
N LYS A 112 -18.01 -0.31 -9.30
CA LYS A 112 -16.72 -0.99 -9.14
C LYS A 112 -16.87 -2.33 -8.40
N MET A 113 -15.84 -3.17 -8.50
CA MET A 113 -15.73 -4.43 -7.76
C MET A 113 -15.84 -4.17 -6.26
N ALA A 114 -16.59 -5.01 -5.57
CA ALA A 114 -16.82 -4.91 -4.13
C ALA A 114 -15.65 -5.54 -3.34
N ASP A 115 -14.44 -5.10 -3.64
CA ASP A 115 -13.20 -5.45 -2.95
C ASP A 115 -12.99 -4.47 -1.79
N VAL A 116 -13.38 -4.89 -0.58
CA VAL A 116 -13.47 -4.00 0.58
C VAL A 116 -12.82 -4.63 1.78
N VAL A 117 -12.06 -3.82 2.52
CA VAL A 117 -11.55 -4.20 3.85
C VAL A 117 -12.18 -3.30 4.88
N LEU A 118 -12.90 -3.90 5.84
CA LEU A 118 -13.30 -3.22 7.06
C LEU A 118 -12.17 -3.38 8.08
N TRP A 119 -11.63 -2.27 8.55
CA TRP A 119 -10.60 -2.23 9.58
C TRP A 119 -11.23 -1.96 10.95
N ASN A 120 -10.66 -2.52 12.01
CA ASN A 120 -11.09 -2.27 13.40
C ASN A 120 -10.62 -0.90 13.95
N GLY A 121 -10.06 -0.05 13.10
CA GLY A 121 -9.52 1.27 13.41
C GLY A 121 -8.96 1.92 12.14
N ASP A 122 -8.13 2.94 12.31
CA ASP A 122 -7.45 3.60 11.18
C ASP A 122 -6.50 2.63 10.45
N PRO A 123 -6.69 2.36 9.15
CA PRO A 123 -5.82 1.45 8.40
C PRO A 123 -4.35 1.86 8.38
N LEU A 124 -3.98 3.12 8.62
CA LEU A 124 -2.59 3.57 8.68
C LEU A 124 -1.93 3.34 10.06
N SER A 125 -2.70 2.90 11.06
CA SER A 125 -2.19 2.55 12.38
C SER A 125 -1.57 1.15 12.41
N VAL A 126 -0.40 1.02 13.05
CA VAL A 126 0.24 -0.29 13.29
C VAL A 126 -0.54 -1.18 14.26
N TYR A 127 -1.50 -0.63 15.01
CA TYR A 127 -2.37 -1.38 15.93
C TYR A 127 -3.63 -1.93 15.25
N SER A 128 -3.97 -1.42 14.07
CA SER A 128 -5.17 -1.82 13.36
C SER A 128 -4.99 -3.15 12.65
N ARG A 129 -6.09 -3.91 12.59
CA ARG A 129 -6.17 -5.21 11.93
C ARG A 129 -7.41 -5.23 11.03
N PRO A 130 -7.37 -5.96 9.90
CA PRO A 130 -8.58 -6.21 9.14
C PRO A 130 -9.58 -6.94 10.04
N GLU A 131 -10.80 -6.41 10.13
CA GLU A 131 -11.92 -7.09 10.78
C GLU A 131 -12.65 -7.99 9.79
N LYS A 132 -12.93 -7.48 8.59
CA LYS A 132 -13.59 -8.23 7.51
C LYS A 132 -13.00 -7.87 6.15
N VAL A 133 -12.95 -8.85 5.25
CA VAL A 133 -12.51 -8.66 3.86
C VAL A 133 -13.53 -9.26 2.92
N TRP A 134 -13.94 -8.47 1.93
CA TRP A 134 -14.75 -8.91 0.80
C TRP A 134 -13.92 -8.84 -0.48
N ILE A 135 -14.08 -9.84 -1.35
CA ILE A 135 -13.54 -9.87 -2.70
C ILE A 135 -14.71 -10.16 -3.63
N ASP A 136 -14.93 -9.34 -4.65
CA ASP A 136 -16.11 -9.41 -5.52
C ASP A 136 -17.45 -9.45 -4.74
N GLY A 137 -17.49 -8.84 -3.55
CA GLY A 137 -18.65 -8.84 -2.65
C GLY A 137 -18.85 -10.13 -1.84
N ALA A 138 -18.07 -11.18 -2.06
CA ALA A 138 -18.06 -12.37 -1.23
C ALA A 138 -17.22 -12.14 0.04
N LEU A 139 -17.76 -12.46 1.21
CA LEU A 139 -17.01 -12.38 2.48
C LEU A 139 -15.90 -13.44 2.49
N MET A 140 -14.64 -13.03 2.41
CA MET A 140 -13.49 -13.94 2.35
C MET A 140 -12.78 -14.09 3.70
N PHE A 141 -12.86 -13.07 4.55
CA PHE A 141 -12.27 -13.09 5.89
C PHE A 141 -13.20 -12.43 6.90
N ASP A 142 -13.31 -13.01 8.09
CA ASP A 142 -13.96 -12.41 9.26
C ASP A 142 -13.18 -12.77 10.52
N ALA A 143 -12.67 -11.75 11.22
CA ALA A 143 -11.88 -11.93 12.44
C ALA A 143 -12.67 -12.59 13.58
N LEU A 144 -14.00 -12.53 13.56
CA LEU A 144 -14.89 -13.10 14.56
C LEU A 144 -15.46 -14.48 14.18
N ASP A 145 -15.19 -14.97 12.97
CA ASP A 145 -15.57 -16.33 12.52
C ASP A 145 -14.32 -17.18 12.25
N PRO A 146 -13.95 -18.08 13.16
CA PRO A 146 -12.81 -18.99 12.97
C PRO A 146 -12.88 -19.82 11.68
N LYS A 147 -14.06 -20.09 11.11
CA LYS A 147 -14.18 -20.84 9.84
C LYS A 147 -13.77 -20.04 8.62
N ARG A 148 -13.67 -18.71 8.75
CA ARG A 148 -13.30 -17.76 7.68
C ARG A 148 -11.92 -17.16 7.90
N ARG A 149 -11.15 -17.68 8.86
CA ARG A 149 -9.76 -17.27 9.07
C ARG A 149 -8.86 -18.30 8.38
N PRO A 150 -7.90 -17.87 7.54
CA PRO A 150 -6.96 -18.79 6.93
C PRO A 150 -6.10 -19.44 8.01
N VAL A 151 -5.90 -20.76 7.89
CA VAL A 151 -4.93 -21.49 8.69
C VAL A 151 -3.55 -21.14 8.14
N SER A 152 -2.68 -20.67 9.03
CA SER A 152 -1.30 -20.37 8.70
C SER A 152 -0.47 -21.65 8.58
N ASP A 153 0.31 -21.79 7.51
CA ASP A 153 1.27 -22.89 7.32
C ASP A 153 2.63 -22.63 8.00
N PHE A 154 2.82 -21.47 8.63
CA PHE A 154 4.03 -21.18 9.42
C PHE A 154 4.30 -22.19 10.54
N GLU A 155 3.25 -22.86 11.04
CA GLU A 155 3.36 -23.88 12.09
C GLU A 155 3.34 -25.30 11.50
N LEU A 156 3.50 -25.48 10.18
CA LEU A 156 3.55 -26.81 9.56
C LEU A 156 4.69 -27.63 10.17
N GLY A 157 4.35 -28.74 10.83
CA GLY A 157 5.28 -29.56 11.61
C GLY A 157 5.60 -29.06 13.01
N GLN A 158 4.88 -28.05 13.52
CA GLN A 158 5.00 -27.52 14.89
C GLN A 158 3.72 -27.76 15.71
N PRO A 159 3.79 -27.82 17.06
CA PRO A 159 2.61 -27.83 17.91
C PRO A 159 1.74 -26.58 17.67
N GLY A 160 0.49 -26.78 17.22
CA GLY A 160 -0.41 -25.70 16.79
C GLY A 160 -0.60 -25.62 15.27
N GLU A 161 -0.01 -26.53 14.50
CA GLU A 161 -0.38 -26.77 13.10
C GLU A 161 -1.89 -26.95 12.96
N GLY A 162 -2.52 -26.22 12.04
CA GLY A 162 -3.96 -26.32 11.82
C GLY A 162 -4.81 -25.35 12.66
N ASP A 163 -4.22 -24.68 13.66
CA ASP A 163 -4.97 -23.78 14.53
C ASP A 163 -5.33 -22.47 13.82
N VAL A 164 -6.61 -22.12 13.93
CA VAL A 164 -7.10 -20.78 13.58
C VAL A 164 -6.88 -19.85 14.76
N LYS A 165 -5.70 -19.23 14.79
CA LYS A 165 -5.37 -18.13 15.71
C LYS A 165 -6.15 -16.90 15.33
#